data_AF-A0A151AAJ5-F1
#
_entry.id   AF-A0A151AAJ5-F1
#
_cell.length_a   1.000
_cell.length_b   1.000
_cell.length_c   1.000
_cell.angle_alpha   90.00
_cell.angle_beta   90.00
_cell.angle_gamma   90.00
#
_symmetry.space_group_name_H-M   'P 1'
#
loop_
_entity.id
_entity.type
_entity.pdbx_description
1 polymer ?
#
loop_
_entity_poly.entity_id
_entity_poly.type
_entity_poly.pdbx_seq_one_letter_code
_entity_poly.pdbx_strand_id
1 'polypeptide(L)'
;MEPTRPEGHAVVDLLDVLLTKGAIVQADVVVTVADIPLIGINLRAAIAGMTTMVEYGMFTEWDEEVRNSERYRHSEFGRRPRPETPVEDE
;
A
#
# COMPACT_ATOMS: atom_id res chain seq x y z
N MET A 1 -25.68 26.96 19.41
CA MET A 1 -25.15 26.37 18.16
C MET A 1 -25.06 24.88 18.38
N GLU A 2 -25.83 24.10 17.63
CA GLU A 2 -25.81 22.65 17.72
C GLU A 2 -24.80 22.12 16.69
N PRO A 3 -23.85 21.25 17.07
CA PRO A 3 -22.84 20.75 16.15
C PRO A 3 -23.47 19.75 15.18
N THR A 4 -23.78 20.22 13.98
CA THR A 4 -24.18 19.35 12.86
C THR A 4 -22.94 18.64 12.33
N ARG A 5 -22.82 17.32 12.55
CA ARG A 5 -21.85 16.49 11.82
C ARG A 5 -22.41 16.21 10.43
N PRO A 6 -21.75 16.65 9.34
CA PRO A 6 -22.16 16.24 8.00
C PRO A 6 -21.90 14.74 7.86
N GLU A 7 -22.95 13.95 7.74
CA GLU A 7 -22.95 12.48 7.91
C GLU A 7 -22.19 11.70 6.82
N GLY A 8 -21.54 12.39 5.86
CA GLY A 8 -20.84 11.77 4.73
C GLY A 8 -19.30 11.81 4.77
N HIS A 9 -18.68 12.57 5.68
CA HIS A 9 -17.23 12.83 5.61
C HIS A 9 -16.39 12.10 6.66
N ALA A 10 -17.01 11.56 7.72
CA ALA A 10 -16.27 11.03 8.86
C ALA A 10 -15.27 9.91 8.53
N VAL A 11 -15.59 9.04 7.56
CA VAL A 11 -14.68 7.97 7.12
C VAL A 11 -13.53 8.54 6.29
N VAL A 12 -13.81 9.51 5.42
CA VAL A 12 -12.79 10.16 4.60
C VAL A 12 -11.85 10.97 5.48
N ASP A 13 -12.39 11.77 6.40
CA ASP A 13 -11.62 12.56 7.37
C ASP A 13 -10.75 11.65 8.26
N LEU A 14 -11.28 10.48 8.66
CA LEU A 14 -10.51 9.48 9.40
C LEU A 14 -9.37 8.93 8.54
N LEU A 15 -9.64 8.55 7.29
CA LEU A 15 -8.61 8.06 6.38
C LEU A 15 -7.54 9.11 6.12
N ASP A 16 -7.91 10.37 5.92
CA ASP A 16 -6.96 11.47 5.73
C ASP A 16 -6.04 11.62 6.96
N VAL A 17 -6.61 11.57 8.16
CA VAL A 17 -5.83 11.61 9.41
C VAL A 17 -4.93 10.39 9.54
N LEU A 18 -5.44 9.18 9.29
CA LEU A 18 -4.66 7.95 9.37
C LEU A 18 -3.51 7.94 8.35
N LEU A 19 -3.77 8.33 7.11
CA LEU A 19 -2.76 8.32 6.04
C LEU A 19 -1.71 9.40 6.24
N THR A 20 -2.09 10.57 6.78
CA THR A 20 -1.17 11.71 6.96
C THR A 20 -0.41 11.68 8.29
N LYS A 21 -1.09 11.33 9.39
CA LYS A 21 -0.52 11.39 10.75
C LYS A 21 -0.18 10.02 11.32
N GLY A 22 -0.74 8.95 10.75
CA GLY A 22 -0.59 7.60 11.26
C GLY A 22 -1.40 7.30 12.52
N ALA A 23 -1.53 6.01 12.83
CA ALA A 23 -2.05 5.51 14.10
C ALA A 23 -1.39 4.19 14.50
N ILE A 24 -1.37 3.92 15.81
CA ILE A 24 -1.00 2.62 16.36
C ILE A 24 -2.29 1.90 16.77
N VAL A 25 -2.53 0.72 16.20
CA VAL A 25 -3.67 -0.14 16.52
C VAL A 25 -3.18 -1.35 17.30
N GLN A 26 -3.92 -1.68 18.37
CA GLN A 26 -3.73 -2.92 19.11
C GLN A 26 -4.95 -3.81 18.89
N ALA A 27 -4.71 -5.07 18.55
CA ALA A 27 -5.76 -6.04 18.28
C ALA A 27 -5.33 -7.43 18.74
N ASP A 28 -6.30 -8.27 19.05
CA ASP A 28 -6.09 -9.68 19.38
C ASP A 28 -6.83 -10.55 18.38
N VAL A 29 -6.16 -11.57 17.86
CA VAL A 29 -6.72 -12.55 16.93
C VAL A 29 -6.63 -13.93 17.57
N VAL A 30 -7.74 -14.68 17.54
CA VAL A 30 -7.77 -16.08 18.00
C VAL A 30 -8.08 -16.96 16.80
N VAL A 31 -7.23 -17.95 16.55
CA VAL A 31 -7.42 -18.96 15.51
C VAL A 31 -8.00 -20.21 16.15
N THR A 32 -9.20 -20.58 15.69
CA THR A 32 -9.94 -21.75 16.17
C THR A 32 -9.97 -22.85 15.11
N VAL A 33 -9.96 -24.11 15.54
CA VAL A 33 -10.19 -25.27 14.67
C VAL A 33 -11.25 -26.15 15.32
N ALA A 34 -12.32 -26.46 14.59
CA ALA A 34 -13.47 -27.20 15.12
C ALA A 34 -13.98 -26.61 16.46
N ASP A 35 -14.13 -25.29 16.51
CA ASP A 35 -14.56 -24.52 17.69
C ASP A 35 -13.59 -24.54 18.90
N ILE A 36 -12.40 -25.12 18.75
CA ILE A 36 -11.37 -25.13 19.79
C ILE A 36 -10.37 -24.00 19.53
N PRO A 37 -10.15 -23.06 20.48
CA PRO A 37 -9.14 -22.01 20.33
C PRO A 37 -7.73 -22.60 20.48
N LEU A 38 -6.95 -22.56 19.39
CA LEU A 38 -5.61 -23.16 19.37
C LEU A 38 -4.48 -22.12 19.44
N ILE A 39 -4.67 -20.97 18.81
CA ILE A 39 -3.62 -19.94 18.70
C ILE A 39 -4.22 -18.58 19.06
N GLY A 40 -3.61 -17.88 20.00
CA GLY A 40 -3.86 -16.47 20.26
C GLY A 40 -2.71 -15.62 19.75
N ILE A 41 -3.01 -14.55 19.03
CA ILE A 41 -2.05 -13.62 18.43
C ILE A 41 -2.38 -12.22 18.94
N ASN A 42 -1.44 -11.59 19.65
CA ASN A 42 -1.50 -10.17 19.98
C ASN A 42 -0.80 -9.37 18.88
N LEU A 43 -1.50 -8.39 18.33
CA LEU A 43 -1.04 -7.55 17.24
C LEU A 43 -0.90 -6.11 17.71
N ARG A 44 0.24 -5.50 17.37
CA ARG A 44 0.45 -4.06 17.40
C ARG A 44 0.88 -3.63 16.00
N ALA A 45 0.04 -2.85 15.33
CA ALA A 45 0.28 -2.40 13.96
C ALA A 45 0.38 -0.87 13.93
N ALA A 46 1.39 -0.35 13.22
CA ALA A 46 1.43 1.03 12.80
C ALA A 46 0.77 1.14 11.42
N ILE A 47 -0.24 2.00 11.28
CA ILE A 47 -0.98 2.23 10.05
C ILE A 47 -0.77 3.69 9.67
N ALA A 48 -0.18 3.93 8.51
CA ALA A 48 -0.11 5.25 7.88
C ALA A 48 0.00 5.08 6.36
N GLY A 49 -0.02 6.19 5.61
CA GLY A 49 0.26 6.15 4.17
C GLY A 49 1.70 5.69 3.90
N MET A 50 1.93 5.02 2.77
CA MET A 50 3.27 4.51 2.40
C MET A 50 4.34 5.60 2.45
N THR A 51 4.06 6.79 1.91
CA THR A 51 4.97 7.95 1.99
C THR A 51 5.35 8.26 3.44
N THR A 52 4.37 8.36 4.34
CA THR A 52 4.59 8.63 5.76
C THR A 52 5.34 7.50 6.46
N MET A 53 5.05 6.24 6.14
CA MET A 53 5.77 5.10 6.72
C MET A 53 7.25 5.13 6.33
N VAL A 54 7.55 5.43 5.07
CA VAL A 54 8.92 5.61 4.54
C VAL A 54 9.62 6.82 5.17
N GLU A 55 8.92 7.94 5.36
CA GLU A 55 9.44 9.11 6.09
C GLU A 55 9.83 8.78 7.54
N TYR A 56 9.08 7.88 8.20
CA TYR A 56 9.43 7.35 9.52
C TYR A 56 10.50 6.24 9.48
N GLY A 57 11.06 5.92 8.31
CA GLY A 57 12.09 4.90 8.12
C GLY A 57 11.57 3.46 8.14
N MET A 58 10.24 3.27 8.07
CA MET A 58 9.61 1.96 7.96
C MET A 58 9.35 1.62 6.49
N PHE A 59 9.39 0.33 6.12
CA PHE A 59 9.08 -0.16 4.77
C PHE A 59 9.95 0.42 3.63
N THR A 60 11.10 1.02 3.90
CA THR A 60 12.01 1.62 2.90
C THR A 60 12.52 0.59 1.88
N GLU A 61 13.09 -0.52 2.35
CA GLU A 61 13.60 -1.60 1.51
C GLU A 61 12.50 -2.23 0.64
N TRP A 62 11.32 -2.42 1.24
CA TRP A 62 10.15 -2.96 0.54
C TRP A 62 9.62 -2.00 -0.53
N ASP A 63 9.59 -0.69 -0.25
CA ASP A 63 9.19 0.34 -1.22
C ASP A 63 10.14 0.39 -2.43
N GLU A 64 11.45 0.24 -2.21
CA GLU A 64 12.45 0.16 -3.28
C GLU A 64 12.26 -1.10 -4.15
N GLU A 65 12.06 -2.27 -3.52
CA GLU A 65 11.82 -3.53 -4.23
C GLU A 65 10.56 -3.46 -5.11
N VAL A 66 9.46 -2.95 -4.56
CA VAL A 66 8.19 -2.79 -5.29
C VAL A 66 8.39 -1.86 -6.50
N ARG A 67 9.02 -0.69 -6.33
CA ARG A 67 9.29 0.24 -7.45
C ARG A 67 10.16 -0.38 -8.54
N ASN A 68 11.15 -1.18 -8.15
CA ASN A 68 12.02 -1.86 -9.12
C ASN A 68 11.25 -2.91 -9.92
N SER A 69 10.38 -3.69 -9.27
CA SER A 69 9.55 -4.69 -9.95
C SER A 69 8.59 -4.07 -10.98
N GLU A 70 8.04 -2.88 -10.71
CA GLU A 70 7.16 -2.15 -11.62
C GLU A 70 7.93 -1.60 -12.84
N ARG A 71 9.18 -1.14 -12.65
CA ARG A 71 10.05 -0.70 -13.76
C ARG A 71 10.35 -1.85 -14.73
N TYR A 72 10.60 -3.05 -14.22
CA TYR A 72 10.79 -4.23 -15.08
C TYR A 72 9.50 -4.57 -15.83
N ARG A 73 8.34 -4.54 -15.16
CA ARG A 73 7.04 -4.80 -15.79
C ARG A 73 6.72 -3.81 -16.92
N HIS A 74 7.10 -2.55 -16.77
CA HIS A 74 6.89 -1.54 -17.81
C HIS A 74 7.88 -1.66 -18.98
N SER A 75 9.03 -2.31 -18.77
CA SER A 75 10.04 -2.48 -19.82
C SER A 75 9.67 -3.54 -20.87
N GLU A 76 8.76 -4.48 -20.55
CA GLU A 76 8.29 -5.49 -21.52
C GLU A 76 7.33 -4.92 -22.59
N PHE A 77 6.69 -3.78 -22.34
CA PHE A 77 5.77 -3.15 -23.31
C PHE A 77 6.39 -1.97 -24.09
N GLY A 78 7.63 -1.56 -23.77
CA GLY A 78 8.19 -0.28 -24.21
C GLY A 78 9.11 -0.29 -25.44
N ARG A 79 9.44 -1.42 -26.04
CA ARG A 79 10.28 -1.45 -27.26
C ARG A 79 9.77 -2.45 -28.28
N ARG A 80 8.83 -2.02 -29.13
CA ARG A 80 8.83 -2.57 -30.49
C ARG A 80 10.11 -2.06 -31.17
N PRO A 81 11.01 -2.94 -31.65
CA PRO A 81 12.07 -2.47 -32.53
C PRO A 81 11.42 -1.76 -33.71
N ARG A 82 11.91 -0.55 -34.05
CA ARG A 82 11.50 0.16 -35.26
C ARG A 82 11.78 -0.80 -36.42
N PRO A 83 10.78 -1.20 -37.23
CA PRO A 83 11.06 -2.05 -38.37
C PRO A 83 12.08 -1.31 -39.25
N GLU A 84 13.24 -1.93 -39.44
CA GLU A 84 14.22 -1.44 -40.40
C GLU A 84 13.54 -1.56 -41.77
N THR A 85 13.19 -0.42 -42.36
CA THR A 85 12.81 -0.37 -43.77
C THR A 85 14.00 -0.90 -44.55
N PRO A 86 13.85 -2.01 -45.31
CA PRO A 86 14.92 -2.50 -46.16
C PRO A 86 15.34 -1.36 -47.08
N VAL A 87 16.62 -0.99 -47.04
CA VAL A 87 17.20 -0.13 -48.07
C VAL A 87 17.30 -1.03 -49.30
N GLU A 88 16.49 -0.75 -50.30
CA GLU A 88 16.60 -1.41 -51.61
C GLU A 88 17.90 -0.90 -52.24
N ASP A 89 18.93 -1.75 -52.25
CA ASP A 89 20.15 -1.50 -53.01
C ASP A 89 19.86 -1.76 -54.51
N GLU A 90 20.07 -0.74 -55.35
CA GLU A 90 19.92 -0.74 -56.82
C GLU A 90 20.89 -1.69 -57.55
#